data_AF-A0A6A6SBL1-F1
#
_entry.id   AF-A0A6A6SBL1-F1
#
_cell.length_a   1.000
_cell.length_b   1.000
_cell.length_c   1.000
_cell.angle_alpha   90.00
_cell.angle_beta   90.00
_cell.angle_gamma   90.00
#
_symmetry.space_group_name_H-M   'P 1'
#
loop_
_entity.id
_entity.type
_entity.pdbx_description
1 polymer ?
#
loop_
_entity_poly.entity_id
_entity_poly.type
_entity_poly.pdbx_seq_one_letter_code
_entity_poly.pdbx_strand_id
1 'polypeptide(L)'
;MVKRRQRCVHTAGPLQNASRPPRSRDRGPKSHEDTQTDFSALDLLRNTAAPATAIDACTSEGFAFNNQMKISGCGVLLVGGEVFRWRPWVQERWEKEEGAVAGGTVKEGAMTGRLVNGKGQWEVPDGVWGVLELVYPKPDLLIIGTGPQVTPIAPSVRRYLNDLGIRLEIQDTRNAAAQFNLLATERGVGQVAAALVPLGRREAR
;
A
#
# COMPACT_ATOMS: atom_id res chain seq x y z
N MET A 1 48.70 10.36 -22.62
CA MET A 1 47.94 10.34 -21.35
C MET A 1 47.12 11.63 -21.27
N VAL A 2 45.85 11.60 -21.68
CA VAL A 2 45.01 12.79 -21.94
C VAL A 2 44.14 13.08 -20.72
N LYS A 3 44.36 14.22 -20.05
CA LYS A 3 43.55 14.68 -18.90
C LYS A 3 42.21 15.24 -19.40
N ARG A 4 41.11 14.51 -19.17
CA ARG A 4 39.73 15.00 -19.34
C ARG A 4 39.45 16.10 -18.30
N ARG A 5 39.17 17.32 -18.76
CA ARG A 5 38.56 18.37 -17.92
C ARG A 5 37.05 18.16 -17.89
N GLN A 6 36.51 17.72 -16.76
CA GLN A 6 35.07 17.79 -16.50
C GLN A 6 34.70 19.26 -16.27
N ARG A 7 33.78 19.79 -17.08
CA ARG A 7 33.12 21.08 -16.82
C ARG A 7 31.78 20.76 -16.17
N CYS A 8 31.66 21.02 -14.88
CA CYS A 8 30.37 21.04 -14.19
C CYS A 8 29.70 22.39 -14.49
N VAL A 9 28.51 22.35 -15.08
CA VAL A 9 27.70 23.54 -15.34
C VAL A 9 26.71 23.65 -14.18
N HIS A 10 26.96 24.57 -13.25
CA HIS A 10 26.01 24.89 -12.18
C HIS A 10 25.10 26.04 -12.65
N THR A 11 23.79 25.80 -12.70
CA THR A 11 22.75 26.78 -13.08
C THR A 11 22.06 27.45 -11.87
N ALA A 12 22.69 27.42 -10.69
CA ALA A 12 22.18 28.19 -9.55
C ALA A 12 22.75 29.62 -9.61
N GLY A 13 21.94 30.58 -10.08
CA GLY A 13 22.23 31.99 -9.90
C GLY A 13 22.27 32.35 -8.42
N PRO A 14 23.15 33.27 -7.98
CA PRO A 14 23.18 33.70 -6.58
C PRO A 14 21.84 34.33 -6.20
N LEU A 15 21.23 33.85 -5.11
CA LEU A 15 20.03 34.42 -4.52
C LEU A 15 20.34 35.86 -4.07
N GLN A 16 20.00 36.85 -4.91
CA GLN A 16 20.26 38.27 -4.64
C GLN A 16 19.48 38.82 -3.42
N ASN A 17 18.58 38.02 -2.83
CA ASN A 17 17.72 38.41 -1.72
C ASN A 17 17.84 37.53 -0.46
N ALA A 18 18.97 36.84 -0.26
CA ALA A 18 19.20 36.16 1.01
C ALA A 18 19.36 37.19 2.15
N SER A 19 18.37 37.26 3.05
CA SER A 19 18.44 38.09 4.25
C SER A 19 19.67 37.71 5.07
N ARG A 20 20.48 38.70 5.48
CA ARG A 20 21.65 38.46 6.33
C ARG A 20 21.19 37.86 7.67
N PRO A 21 21.95 36.93 8.26
CA PRO A 21 21.67 36.45 9.62
C PRO A 21 21.58 37.64 10.59
N PRO A 22 20.63 37.62 11.54
CA PRO A 22 20.48 38.70 12.52
C PRO A 22 21.81 38.95 13.25
N ARG A 23 22.19 40.22 13.41
CA ARG A 23 23.42 40.60 14.11
C ARG A 23 23.35 40.41 15.62
N SER A 24 22.15 40.40 16.20
CA SER A 24 21.94 40.06 17.61
C SER A 24 21.28 38.69 17.73
N ARG A 25 21.64 37.98 18.81
CA ARG A 25 20.94 36.75 19.25
C ARG A 25 19.80 37.08 20.22
N ASP A 26 19.48 38.37 20.35
CA ASP A 26 18.51 38.86 21.31
C ASP A 26 17.11 38.67 20.74
N ARG A 27 16.39 37.69 21.30
CA ARG A 27 15.02 37.31 20.92
C ARG A 27 13.97 38.02 21.78
N GLY A 28 14.34 39.13 22.42
CA GLY A 28 13.49 39.79 23.40
C GLY A 28 13.45 39.01 24.72
N PRO A 29 12.66 39.48 25.70
CA PRO A 29 12.49 38.78 26.97
C PRO A 29 12.02 37.34 26.73
N LYS A 30 12.46 36.41 27.58
CA LYS A 30 11.99 35.01 27.52
C LYS A 30 10.46 35.03 27.54
N SER A 31 9.84 34.52 26.48
CA SER A 31 8.41 34.28 26.48
C SER A 31 8.07 33.31 27.62
N HIS A 32 7.11 33.70 28.46
CA HIS A 32 6.48 32.82 29.45
C HIS A 32 5.28 32.08 28.87
N GLU A 33 5.18 32.03 27.54
CA GLU A 33 4.09 31.30 26.90
C GLU A 33 4.36 29.81 27.00
N ASP A 34 3.42 29.08 27.61
CA ASP A 34 3.26 27.62 27.55
C ASP A 34 2.86 27.17 26.13
N THR A 35 3.42 27.80 25.08
CA THR A 35 3.28 27.36 23.69
C THR A 35 4.25 26.22 23.42
N GLN A 36 4.36 25.28 24.36
CA GLN A 36 4.86 23.97 24.05
C GLN A 36 3.66 23.22 23.49
N THR A 37 3.48 23.30 22.17
CA THR A 37 2.47 22.53 21.45
C THR A 37 2.69 21.07 21.80
N ASP A 38 1.87 20.55 22.70
CA ASP A 38 1.86 19.13 23.00
C ASP A 38 1.33 18.45 21.73
N PHE A 39 2.24 17.86 20.95
CA PHE A 39 1.89 17.16 19.71
C PHE A 39 0.92 16.00 19.98
N SER A 40 0.83 15.52 21.23
CA SER A 40 -0.18 14.53 21.62
C SER A 40 -1.59 15.11 21.82
N ALA A 41 -1.71 16.43 21.92
CA ALA A 41 -2.97 17.19 21.98
C ALA A 41 -3.42 17.72 20.60
N LEU A 42 -2.56 17.67 19.56
CA LEU A 42 -2.90 18.01 18.17
C LEU A 42 -3.39 16.80 17.36
N ASP A 43 -3.71 15.71 18.04
CA ASP A 43 -4.11 14.45 17.42
C ASP A 43 -5.61 14.49 17.08
N LEU A 44 -5.93 15.22 16.00
CA LEU A 44 -7.29 15.51 15.53
C LEU A 44 -8.12 14.24 15.22
N LEU A 45 -7.47 13.07 15.15
CA LEU A 45 -8.08 11.77 14.88
C LEU A 45 -8.40 10.96 16.15
N ARG A 46 -8.13 11.48 17.37
CA ARG A 46 -8.45 10.76 18.62
C ARG A 46 -9.91 10.36 18.78
N ASN A 47 -10.83 11.03 18.07
CA ASN A 47 -12.27 10.75 18.13
C ASN A 47 -12.79 9.93 16.94
N THR A 48 -11.94 9.60 15.96
CA THR A 48 -12.31 8.73 14.84
C THR A 48 -11.86 7.30 15.17
N ALA A 49 -12.82 6.40 15.38
CA ALA A 49 -12.51 5.00 15.62
C ALA A 49 -11.76 4.42 14.40
N ALA A 50 -10.62 3.78 14.66
CA ALA A 50 -9.93 3.01 13.64
C ALA A 50 -10.87 1.93 13.08
N PRO A 51 -10.75 1.57 11.79
CA PRO A 51 -11.58 0.52 11.22
C PRO A 51 -11.37 -0.79 11.99
N ALA A 52 -12.42 -1.60 12.14
CA ALA A 52 -12.35 -2.91 12.77
C ALA A 52 -11.46 -3.92 12.00
N THR A 53 -11.00 -3.53 10.81
CA THR A 53 -10.08 -4.26 9.94
C THR A 53 -8.73 -3.56 9.79
N ALA A 54 -8.35 -2.68 10.73
CA ALA A 54 -7.04 -2.06 10.71
C ALA A 54 -5.95 -3.13 10.86
N ILE A 55 -4.86 -2.96 10.11
CA ILE A 55 -3.74 -3.91 10.09
C ILE A 55 -2.73 -3.51 11.16
N ASP A 56 -2.51 -4.40 12.13
CA ASP A 56 -1.52 -4.20 13.20
C ASP A 56 -0.13 -4.68 12.79
N ALA A 57 -0.05 -5.80 12.08
CA ALA A 57 1.23 -6.38 11.69
C ALA A 57 1.18 -7.06 10.32
N CYS A 58 2.18 -6.72 9.50
CA CYS A 58 2.53 -7.44 8.29
C CYS A 58 3.67 -8.42 8.60
N THR A 59 3.44 -9.71 8.41
CA THR A 59 4.39 -10.80 8.70
C THR A 59 4.84 -11.48 7.41
N SER A 60 5.79 -12.41 7.52
CA SER A 60 6.20 -13.21 6.37
C SER A 60 5.05 -14.09 5.86
N GLU A 61 4.27 -14.63 6.78
CA GLU A 61 3.20 -15.61 6.50
C GLU A 61 1.84 -14.98 6.20
N GLY A 62 1.64 -13.70 6.52
CA GLY A 62 0.34 -13.05 6.41
C GLY A 62 0.18 -11.78 7.24
N PHE A 63 -1.03 -11.56 7.75
CA PHE A 63 -1.47 -10.29 8.35
C PHE A 63 -2.17 -10.52 9.68
N ALA A 64 -1.94 -9.63 10.65
CA ALA A 64 -2.69 -9.55 11.90
C ALA A 64 -3.44 -8.22 11.97
N PHE A 65 -4.66 -8.27 12.48
CA PHE A 65 -5.60 -7.14 12.56
C PHE A 65 -5.90 -6.76 14.01
N ASN A 66 -6.35 -5.53 14.22
CA ASN A 66 -6.66 -4.97 15.54
C ASN A 66 -7.78 -5.70 16.32
N ASN A 67 -8.59 -6.50 15.63
CA ASN A 67 -9.61 -7.37 16.20
C ASN A 67 -9.08 -8.76 16.59
N GLN A 68 -7.76 -8.92 16.72
CA GLN A 68 -7.06 -10.19 17.02
C GLN A 68 -7.16 -11.26 15.92
N MET A 69 -7.81 -10.97 14.79
CA MET A 69 -7.82 -11.85 13.63
C MET A 69 -6.41 -11.96 13.04
N LYS A 70 -6.03 -13.18 12.65
CA LYS A 70 -4.80 -13.44 11.90
C LYS A 70 -5.12 -14.25 10.66
N ILE A 71 -4.65 -13.77 9.52
CA ILE A 71 -4.77 -14.45 8.23
C ILE A 71 -3.36 -14.85 7.79
N SER A 72 -3.17 -16.12 7.45
CA SER A 72 -1.89 -16.66 7.00
C SER A 72 -2.04 -17.49 5.72
N GLY A 73 -0.94 -17.62 4.97
CA GLY A 73 -0.87 -18.41 3.73
C GLY A 73 -1.65 -17.81 2.55
N CYS A 74 -1.98 -16.51 2.62
CA CYS A 74 -2.59 -15.77 1.51
C CYS A 74 -2.34 -14.27 1.65
N GLY A 75 -2.58 -13.54 0.57
CA GLY A 75 -2.76 -12.10 0.60
C GLY A 75 -4.12 -11.75 1.16
N VAL A 76 -4.34 -10.46 1.32
CA VAL A 76 -5.62 -9.91 1.78
C VAL A 76 -6.08 -8.82 0.82
N LEU A 77 -7.38 -8.83 0.53
CA LEU A 77 -8.06 -7.78 -0.19
C LEU A 77 -9.07 -7.15 0.79
N LEU A 78 -8.85 -5.89 1.15
CA LEU A 78 -9.68 -5.10 2.04
C LEU A 78 -10.57 -4.20 1.21
N VAL A 79 -11.89 -4.38 1.33
CA VAL A 79 -12.90 -3.62 0.57
C VAL A 79 -14.11 -3.42 1.48
N GLY A 80 -14.60 -2.18 1.61
CA GLY A 80 -15.85 -1.90 2.35
C GLY A 80 -15.80 -2.21 3.84
N GLY A 81 -14.59 -2.32 4.43
CA GLY A 81 -14.42 -2.72 5.83
C GLY A 81 -14.46 -4.23 6.05
N GLU A 82 -14.41 -5.02 5.00
CA GLU A 82 -14.28 -6.47 5.05
C GLU A 82 -12.90 -6.92 4.58
N VAL A 83 -12.47 -8.10 4.99
CA VAL A 83 -11.18 -8.69 4.62
C VAL A 83 -11.38 -10.02 3.90
N PHE A 84 -11.01 -10.06 2.63
CA PHE A 84 -11.07 -11.26 1.80
C PHE A 84 -9.70 -11.92 1.70
N ARG A 85 -9.67 -13.26 1.77
CA ARG A 85 -8.46 -14.02 1.43
C ARG A 85 -8.21 -13.89 -0.06
N TRP A 86 -7.04 -13.37 -0.41
CA TRP A 86 -6.71 -13.03 -1.79
C TRP A 86 -5.45 -13.77 -2.23
N ARG A 87 -5.51 -14.47 -3.37
CA ARG A 87 -4.39 -15.26 -3.91
C ARG A 87 -4.21 -15.00 -5.40
N PRO A 88 -3.74 -13.81 -5.80
CA PRO A 88 -3.61 -13.44 -7.21
C PRO A 88 -2.56 -14.26 -8.00
N TRP A 89 -1.85 -15.14 -7.31
CA TRP A 89 -0.81 -16.01 -7.85
C TRP A 89 -1.24 -17.44 -8.07
N VAL A 90 -2.41 -17.81 -7.58
CA VAL A 90 -3.01 -19.09 -7.92
C VAL A 90 -3.58 -18.89 -9.31
N GLN A 91 -2.85 -19.38 -10.31
CA GLN A 91 -3.44 -19.54 -11.63
C GLN A 91 -4.47 -20.65 -11.51
N GLU A 92 -5.70 -20.21 -11.48
CA GLU A 92 -6.89 -21.03 -11.51
C GLU A 92 -6.88 -21.80 -12.83
N ARG A 93 -6.22 -22.96 -12.84
CA ARG A 93 -6.39 -23.96 -13.89
C ARG A 93 -7.72 -24.65 -13.58
N TRP A 94 -8.83 -24.01 -13.94
CA TRP A 94 -10.15 -24.65 -13.99
C TRP A 94 -10.17 -25.66 -15.17
N GLU A 95 -9.24 -26.61 -15.18
CA GLU A 95 -9.43 -27.80 -16.01
C GLU A 95 -10.45 -28.68 -15.28
N LYS A 96 -11.72 -28.52 -15.65
CA LYS A 96 -12.83 -29.48 -15.53
C LYS A 96 -12.71 -30.50 -14.38
N GLU A 97 -13.25 -30.16 -13.22
CA GLU A 97 -13.94 -31.15 -12.38
C GLU A 97 -15.31 -30.56 -12.00
N GLU A 98 -16.30 -30.80 -12.87
CA GLU A 98 -17.70 -30.67 -12.50
C GLU A 98 -17.97 -31.67 -11.34
N GLY A 99 -18.35 -31.15 -10.17
CA GLY A 99 -18.95 -31.98 -9.11
C GLY A 99 -18.37 -31.89 -7.70
N ALA A 100 -17.40 -31.02 -7.41
CA ALA A 100 -16.92 -30.85 -6.04
C ALA A 100 -17.63 -29.69 -5.32
N VAL A 101 -18.49 -30.03 -4.37
CA VAL A 101 -19.04 -29.13 -3.34
C VAL A 101 -17.91 -28.29 -2.74
N ALA A 102 -18.16 -26.99 -2.55
CA ALA A 102 -17.23 -25.97 -2.06
C ALA A 102 -16.53 -26.38 -0.75
N GLY A 103 -15.44 -27.12 -0.89
CA GLY A 103 -14.63 -27.68 0.19
C GLY A 103 -13.25 -28.05 -0.35
N GLY A 104 -12.68 -27.20 -1.20
CA GLY A 104 -11.34 -27.40 -1.73
C GLY A 104 -10.29 -27.12 -0.67
N THR A 105 -9.72 -28.18 -0.09
CA THR A 105 -8.47 -28.12 0.69
C THR A 105 -7.39 -27.44 -0.15
N VAL A 106 -7.14 -26.16 0.12
CA VAL A 106 -6.07 -25.39 -0.52
C VAL A 106 -4.76 -26.03 -0.11
N LYS A 107 -4.14 -26.80 -1.02
CA LYS A 107 -2.84 -27.46 -0.81
C LYS A 107 -1.83 -26.47 -0.23
N GLU A 108 -1.00 -26.94 0.71
CA GLU A 108 0.02 -26.21 1.49
C GLU A 108 1.08 -25.44 0.67
N GLY A 109 1.02 -25.45 -0.67
CA GLY A 109 1.77 -24.57 -1.57
C GLY A 109 1.18 -23.16 -1.72
N ALA A 110 0.41 -22.69 -0.76
CA ALA A 110 -0.49 -21.54 -0.89
C ALA A 110 0.20 -20.17 -1.06
N MET A 111 1.53 -20.07 -0.96
CA MET A 111 2.29 -18.81 -1.07
C MET A 111 3.30 -18.76 -2.23
N THR A 112 3.36 -19.82 -3.06
CA THR A 112 4.25 -19.90 -4.22
C THR A 112 3.47 -19.67 -5.52
N GLY A 113 4.01 -18.83 -6.40
CA GLY A 113 3.42 -18.52 -7.71
C GLY A 113 4.06 -17.27 -8.30
N ARG A 114 3.89 -17.07 -9.61
CA ARG A 114 4.47 -15.93 -10.33
C ARG A 114 3.46 -14.76 -10.32
N LEU A 115 3.91 -13.58 -9.87
CA LEU A 115 3.18 -12.32 -10.01
C LEU A 115 3.82 -11.38 -11.02
N VAL A 116 4.99 -11.74 -11.51
CA VAL A 116 5.79 -10.83 -12.32
C VAL A 116 5.99 -11.44 -13.69
N ASN A 117 5.72 -10.64 -14.71
CA ASN A 117 5.85 -11.07 -16.09
C ASN A 117 7.33 -11.13 -16.51
N GLY A 118 7.59 -11.57 -17.74
CA GLY A 118 8.96 -11.65 -18.29
C GLY A 118 9.70 -10.30 -18.36
N LYS A 119 9.00 -9.17 -18.14
CA LYS A 119 9.56 -7.81 -18.13
C LYS A 119 9.82 -7.27 -16.72
N GLY A 120 9.60 -8.05 -15.67
CA GLY A 120 9.77 -7.57 -14.30
C GLY A 120 8.61 -6.72 -13.78
N GLN A 121 7.45 -6.73 -14.44
CA GLN A 121 6.27 -5.98 -14.02
C GLN A 121 5.26 -6.89 -13.31
N TRP A 122 4.65 -6.38 -12.23
CA TRP A 122 3.59 -7.03 -11.48
C TRP A 122 2.33 -7.13 -12.36
N GLU A 123 1.93 -8.35 -12.68
CA GLU A 123 0.85 -8.69 -13.58
C GLU A 123 0.05 -9.86 -13.02
N VAL A 124 -1.26 -9.69 -12.98
CA VAL A 124 -2.22 -10.66 -12.47
C VAL A 124 -3.41 -10.72 -13.42
N PRO A 125 -4.09 -11.87 -13.56
CA PRO A 125 -5.29 -11.99 -14.38
C PRO A 125 -6.43 -11.11 -13.86
N ASP A 126 -7.27 -10.59 -14.74
CA ASP A 126 -8.37 -9.68 -14.36
C ASP A 126 -9.36 -10.32 -13.36
N GLY A 127 -9.59 -11.64 -13.47
CA GLY A 127 -10.49 -12.38 -12.58
C GLY A 127 -10.13 -12.32 -11.08
N VAL A 128 -8.87 -11.99 -10.73
CA VAL A 128 -8.47 -11.83 -9.33
C VAL A 128 -9.09 -10.59 -8.67
N TRP A 129 -9.66 -9.69 -9.47
CA TRP A 129 -10.30 -8.45 -9.05
C TRP A 129 -11.83 -8.54 -9.01
N GLY A 130 -12.43 -9.71 -9.20
CA GLY A 130 -13.89 -9.86 -9.32
C GLY A 130 -14.71 -9.21 -8.19
N VAL A 131 -14.19 -9.16 -6.96
CA VAL A 131 -14.86 -8.44 -5.85
C VAL A 131 -15.02 -6.95 -6.15
N LEU A 132 -14.03 -6.32 -6.79
CA LEU A 132 -14.07 -4.92 -7.19
C LEU A 132 -15.06 -4.65 -8.31
N GLU A 133 -15.38 -5.64 -9.15
CA GLU A 133 -16.43 -5.52 -10.18
C GLU A 133 -17.82 -5.51 -9.56
N LEU A 134 -18.01 -6.23 -8.47
CA LEU A 134 -19.30 -6.40 -7.80
C LEU A 134 -19.60 -5.32 -6.76
N VAL A 135 -18.58 -4.74 -6.13
CA VAL A 135 -18.77 -3.77 -5.05
C VAL A 135 -19.41 -2.47 -5.55
N TYR A 136 -20.36 -1.93 -4.78
CA TYR A 136 -20.94 -0.60 -4.96
C TYR A 136 -21.16 0.09 -3.59
N PRO A 137 -20.81 1.38 -3.42
CA PRO A 137 -20.10 2.23 -4.38
C PRO A 137 -18.68 1.69 -4.67
N LYS A 138 -18.11 2.06 -5.83
CA LYS A 138 -16.71 1.72 -6.15
C LYS A 138 -15.77 2.48 -5.20
N PRO A 139 -14.69 1.86 -4.71
CA PRO A 139 -13.68 2.58 -3.95
C PRO A 139 -12.97 3.60 -4.84
N ASP A 140 -12.73 4.80 -4.32
CA ASP A 140 -12.05 5.88 -5.04
C ASP A 140 -10.55 5.60 -5.23
N LEU A 141 -9.95 4.87 -4.29
CA LEU A 141 -8.53 4.53 -4.24
C LEU A 141 -8.32 3.07 -3.84
N LEU A 142 -7.49 2.36 -4.61
CA LEU A 142 -6.98 1.04 -4.29
C LEU A 142 -5.46 1.11 -4.08
N ILE A 143 -5.02 0.76 -2.88
CA ILE A 143 -3.61 0.68 -2.50
C ILE A 143 -3.13 -0.76 -2.69
N ILE A 144 -2.10 -0.96 -3.50
CA ILE A 144 -1.54 -2.28 -3.81
C ILE A 144 -0.20 -2.42 -3.11
N GLY A 145 -0.14 -3.37 -2.17
CA GLY A 145 1.09 -3.78 -1.48
C GLY A 145 1.71 -4.98 -2.19
N THR A 146 2.82 -4.79 -2.91
CA THR A 146 3.43 -5.84 -3.76
C THR A 146 4.32 -6.82 -3.00
N GLY A 147 4.39 -6.75 -1.67
CA GLY A 147 5.23 -7.59 -0.83
C GLY A 147 6.33 -6.78 -0.13
N PRO A 148 7.54 -7.34 0.06
CA PRO A 148 8.61 -6.65 0.80
C PRO A 148 9.23 -5.47 0.06
N GLN A 149 9.01 -5.36 -1.25
CA GLN A 149 9.53 -4.28 -2.10
C GLN A 149 8.46 -3.86 -3.11
N VAL A 150 8.56 -2.62 -3.57
CA VAL A 150 7.69 -2.07 -4.62
C VAL A 150 8.04 -2.71 -5.96
N THR A 151 7.05 -3.28 -6.64
CA THR A 151 7.20 -3.81 -7.99
C THR A 151 6.40 -2.96 -8.99
N PRO A 152 6.98 -2.55 -10.13
CA PRO A 152 6.24 -1.79 -11.14
C PRO A 152 5.04 -2.58 -11.67
N ILE A 153 3.85 -1.98 -11.71
CA ILE A 153 2.64 -2.66 -12.21
C ILE A 153 2.59 -2.68 -13.75
N ALA A 154 2.09 -3.78 -14.31
CA ALA A 154 1.86 -3.89 -15.74
C ALA A 154 0.79 -2.89 -16.21
N PRO A 155 0.95 -2.26 -17.39
CA PRO A 155 -0.03 -1.30 -17.91
C PRO A 155 -1.43 -1.89 -18.13
N SER A 156 -1.52 -3.19 -18.44
CA SER A 156 -2.77 -3.95 -18.60
C SER A 156 -3.62 -3.87 -17.32
N VAL A 157 -3.04 -4.27 -16.20
CA VAL A 157 -3.70 -4.26 -14.89
C VAL A 157 -4.11 -2.85 -14.47
N ARG A 158 -3.20 -1.88 -14.66
CA ARG A 158 -3.50 -0.47 -14.36
C ARG A 158 -4.69 0.04 -15.17
N ARG A 159 -4.74 -0.28 -16.46
CA ARG A 159 -5.83 0.14 -17.34
C ARG A 159 -7.15 -0.48 -16.90
N TYR A 160 -7.18 -1.79 -16.69
CA TYR A 160 -8.38 -2.50 -16.26
C TYR A 160 -8.99 -1.90 -14.98
N LEU A 161 -8.18 -1.66 -13.95
CA LEU A 161 -8.68 -1.07 -12.69
C LEU A 161 -9.09 0.40 -12.83
N ASN A 162 -8.38 1.18 -13.66
CA ASN A 162 -8.79 2.55 -13.98
C ASN A 162 -10.12 2.59 -14.74
N ASP A 163 -10.36 1.63 -15.64
CA ASP A 163 -11.61 1.51 -16.40
C ASP A 163 -12.81 1.17 -15.48
N LEU A 164 -12.55 0.52 -14.32
CA LEU A 164 -13.54 0.38 -13.23
C LEU A 164 -13.79 1.67 -12.44
N GLY A 165 -13.05 2.75 -12.73
CA GLY A 165 -13.14 4.05 -12.05
C GLY A 165 -12.29 4.16 -10.78
N ILE A 166 -11.38 3.22 -10.54
CA ILE A 166 -10.61 3.12 -9.29
C ILE A 166 -9.20 3.70 -9.50
N ARG A 167 -8.77 4.64 -8.65
CA ARG A 167 -7.38 5.14 -8.69
C ARG A 167 -6.44 4.16 -8.01
N LEU A 168 -5.19 4.08 -8.49
CA LEU A 168 -4.21 3.12 -7.97
C LEU A 168 -3.02 3.80 -7.30
N GLU A 169 -2.61 3.24 -6.17
CA GLU A 169 -1.35 3.54 -5.51
C GLU A 169 -0.56 2.24 -5.28
N ILE A 170 0.74 2.24 -5.60
CA ILE A 170 1.58 1.04 -5.52
C ILE A 170 2.69 1.29 -4.51
N GLN A 171 2.77 0.44 -3.50
CA GLN A 171 3.76 0.51 -2.44
C GLN A 171 4.22 -0.90 -2.03
N ASP A 172 5.25 -0.97 -1.18
CA ASP A 172 5.53 -2.19 -0.43
C ASP A 172 4.44 -2.39 0.62
N THR A 173 4.26 -3.65 1.04
CA THR A 173 3.09 -4.04 1.84
C THR A 173 3.03 -3.35 3.21
N ARG A 174 4.17 -3.04 3.84
CA ARG A 174 4.15 -2.36 5.15
C ARG A 174 3.63 -0.93 5.02
N ASN A 175 4.14 -0.19 4.05
CA ASN A 175 3.73 1.18 3.80
C ASN A 175 2.28 1.24 3.30
N ALA A 176 1.90 0.33 2.40
CA ALA A 176 0.53 0.20 1.91
C ALA A 176 -0.47 -0.03 3.05
N ALA A 177 -0.15 -0.91 4.01
CA ALA A 177 -1.00 -1.18 5.17
C ALA A 177 -1.15 0.05 6.07
N ALA A 178 -0.05 0.76 6.35
CA ALA A 178 -0.08 1.99 7.15
C ALA A 178 -0.93 3.09 6.47
N GLN A 179 -0.76 3.26 5.17
CA GLN A 179 -1.52 4.24 4.41
C GLN A 179 -3.01 3.90 4.34
N PHE A 180 -3.35 2.62 4.15
CA PHE A 180 -4.73 2.16 4.22
C PHE A 180 -5.36 2.49 5.57
N ASN A 181 -4.70 2.15 6.68
CA ASN A 181 -5.23 2.41 8.02
C ASN A 181 -5.52 3.90 8.24
N LEU A 182 -4.61 4.77 7.81
CA LEU A 182 -4.78 6.23 7.91
C LEU A 182 -5.96 6.69 7.07
N LEU A 183 -5.97 6.39 5.77
CA LEU A 183 -7.02 6.89 4.87
C LEU A 183 -8.39 6.28 5.16
N ALA A 184 -8.46 5.02 5.58
CA ALA A 184 -9.70 4.37 5.98
C ALA A 184 -10.28 4.99 7.27
N THR A 185 -9.44 5.52 8.15
CA THR A 185 -9.87 6.26 9.35
C THR A 185 -10.36 7.66 8.98
N GLU A 186 -9.66 8.35 8.08
CA GLU A 186 -10.00 9.73 7.67
C GLU A 186 -11.21 9.83 6.74
N ARG A 187 -11.31 8.93 5.76
CA ARG A 187 -12.27 8.98 4.66
C ARG A 187 -13.35 7.89 4.74
N GLY A 188 -13.17 6.94 5.65
CA GLY A 188 -14.02 5.77 5.77
C GLY A 188 -13.58 4.60 4.86
N VAL A 189 -13.93 3.40 5.30
CA VAL A 189 -13.58 2.12 4.65
C VAL A 189 -14.27 1.88 3.29
N GLY A 190 -15.27 2.69 2.95
CA GLY A 190 -15.98 2.59 1.66
C GLY A 190 -15.23 3.27 0.51
N GLN A 191 -14.42 4.30 0.80
CA GLN A 191 -13.71 5.07 -0.23
C GLN A 191 -12.33 4.50 -0.58
N VAL A 192 -11.76 3.69 0.32
CA VAL A 192 -10.39 3.18 0.18
C VAL A 192 -10.38 1.67 0.32
N ALA A 193 -9.74 1.01 -0.64
CA ALA A 193 -9.49 -0.41 -0.65
C ALA A 193 -7.98 -0.69 -0.59
N ALA A 194 -7.60 -1.88 -0.14
CA ALA A 194 -6.21 -2.32 -0.17
C ALA A 194 -6.07 -3.77 -0.63
N ALA A 195 -5.08 -4.05 -1.48
CA ALA A 195 -4.75 -5.39 -1.94
C ALA A 195 -3.29 -5.69 -1.58
N LEU A 196 -3.07 -6.57 -0.61
CA LEU A 196 -1.78 -6.74 0.04
C LEU A 196 -1.24 -8.17 -0.10
N VAL A 197 0.00 -8.26 -0.56
CA VAL A 197 0.77 -9.51 -0.65
C VAL A 197 1.65 -9.66 0.59
N PRO A 198 1.72 -10.84 1.24
CA PRO A 198 2.52 -11.01 2.45
C PRO A 198 4.03 -10.91 2.18
N LEU A 199 4.81 -10.55 3.21
CA LEU A 199 6.22 -10.19 3.06
C LEU A 199 7.15 -11.37 2.77
N GLY A 200 6.78 -12.56 3.23
CA GLY A 200 7.56 -13.78 3.08
C GLY A 200 7.40 -14.41 1.71
N ARG A 201 6.54 -13.83 0.88
CA ARG A 201 6.30 -14.33 -0.45
C ARG A 201 7.53 -14.11 -1.31
N ARG A 202 8.10 -15.23 -1.76
CA ARG A 202 9.19 -15.26 -2.73
C ARG A 202 8.64 -15.74 -4.07
N GLU A 203 9.13 -15.13 -5.13
CA GLU A 203 8.90 -15.65 -6.47
C GLU A 203 9.56 -17.01 -6.61
N ALA A 204 8.87 -17.94 -7.27
CA ALA A 204 9.50 -19.16 -7.73
C ALA A 204 10.48 -18.76 -8.84
N ARG A 205 11.79 -18.88 -8.55
CA ARG A 205 12.88 -18.61 -9.49
C ARG A 205 12.84 -19.60 -10.65
#